data_AF-A0A848WC51-F1
#
_entry.id   AF-A0A848WC51-F1
#
_cell.length_a   1.000
_cell.length_b   1.000
_cell.length_c   1.000
_cell.angle_alpha   90.00
_cell.angle_beta   90.00
_cell.angle_gamma   90.00
#
_symmetry.space_group_name_H-M   'P 1'
#
loop_
_entity.id
_entity.type
_entity.pdbx_description
1 polymer ?
#
loop_
_entity_poly.entity_id
_entity_poly.type
_entity_poly.pdbx_seq_one_letter_code
_entity_poly.pdbx_strand_id
1 'polypeptide(L)'
;MAKPKTVSPDDRLWERARRKLLTQIDADFAATGDYTGRARVNPLIRLAMARVPRHLFVPPGEEFLAYEDHALAIGYGQTIS
;
A
#
# COMPACT_ATOMS: atom_id res chain seq x y z
N MET A 1 7.53 -0.95 30.14
CA MET A 1 7.71 0.04 29.06
C MET A 1 8.07 -0.73 27.80
N ALA A 2 7.24 -0.67 26.75
CA ALA A 2 7.54 -1.38 25.50
C ALA A 2 8.75 -0.71 24.84
N LYS A 3 9.80 -1.48 24.54
CA LYS A 3 10.97 -0.99 23.80
C LYS A 3 10.48 -0.44 22.45
N PRO A 4 11.04 0.69 21.95
CA PRO A 4 10.74 1.14 20.60
C PRO A 4 11.13 0.01 19.64
N LYS A 5 10.18 -0.43 18.81
CA LYS A 5 10.49 -1.34 17.72
C LYS A 5 11.45 -0.59 16.80
N THR A 6 12.73 -0.96 16.85
CA THR A 6 13.78 -0.43 15.98
C THR A 6 13.39 -0.73 14.54
N VAL A 7 13.47 0.30 13.70
CA VAL A 7 13.22 0.20 12.25
C VAL A 7 14.13 -0.87 11.68
N SER A 8 13.56 -2.03 11.32
CA SER A 8 14.27 -3.05 10.54
C SER A 8 14.75 -2.41 9.23
N PRO A 9 15.91 -2.75 8.67
CA PRO A 9 16.30 -2.32 7.32
C PRO A 9 15.17 -2.52 6.29
N ASP A 10 14.43 -3.62 6.44
CA ASP A 10 13.26 -3.96 5.63
C ASP A 10 12.10 -2.96 5.83
N ASP A 11 11.91 -2.44 7.06
CA ASP A 11 10.85 -1.46 7.35
C ASP A 11 11.03 -0.19 6.50
N ARG A 12 12.26 0.24 6.23
CA ARG A 12 12.50 1.43 5.39
C ARG A 12 12.19 1.16 3.91
N LEU A 13 12.49 -0.03 3.41
CA LEU A 13 12.17 -0.41 2.03
C LEU A 13 10.65 -0.47 1.84
N TRP A 14 9.94 -1.14 2.76
CA TRP A 14 8.48 -1.23 2.71
C TRP A 14 7.79 0.11 2.93
N GLU A 15 8.32 0.96 3.80
CA GLU A 15 7.83 2.33 3.98
C GLU A 15 7.99 3.15 2.71
N ARG A 16 9.14 3.04 2.02
CA ARG A 16 9.37 3.73 0.75
C ARG A 16 8.43 3.24 -0.35
N ALA A 17 8.26 1.92 -0.48
CA ALA A 17 7.36 1.32 -1.47
C ALA A 17 5.89 1.70 -1.21
N ARG A 18 5.44 1.59 0.05
CA ARG A 18 4.10 2.01 0.47
C ARG A 18 3.86 3.48 0.20
N ARG A 19 4.82 4.34 0.52
CA ARG A 19 4.71 5.79 0.27
C ARG A 19 4.58 6.11 -1.21
N LYS A 20 5.35 5.42 -2.07
CA LYS A 20 5.24 5.55 -3.53
C LYS A 20 3.82 5.24 -4.00
N LEU A 21 3.25 4.11 -3.56
CA LEU A 21 1.88 3.73 -3.92
C LEU A 21 0.85 4.76 -3.42
N LEU A 22 0.97 5.23 -2.17
CA LEU A 22 0.04 6.24 -1.64
C LEU A 22 0.10 7.56 -2.41
N THR A 23 1.30 7.98 -2.85
CA THR A 23 1.45 9.16 -3.71
C THR A 23 0.80 8.95 -5.07
N GLN A 24 0.91 7.74 -5.65
CA GLN A 24 0.23 7.40 -6.90
C GLN A 24 -1.29 7.45 -6.74
N ILE A 25 -1.84 6.83 -5.69
CA ILE A 25 -3.27 6.89 -5.40
C ILE A 25 -3.76 8.33 -5.25
N ASP A 26 -3.02 9.19 -4.53
CA ASP A 26 -3.39 10.61 -4.40
C ASP A 26 -3.42 11.31 -5.77
N ALA A 27 -2.47 11.00 -6.65
CA ALA A 27 -2.41 11.54 -8.00
C ALA A 27 -3.58 11.03 -8.87
N ASP A 28 -3.94 9.76 -8.76
CA ASP A 28 -5.03 9.16 -9.53
C ASP A 28 -6.40 9.74 -9.11
N PHE A 29 -6.61 9.96 -7.82
CA PHE A 29 -7.80 10.67 -7.32
C PHE A 29 -7.87 12.10 -7.87
N ALA A 30 -6.75 12.83 -7.87
CA ALA A 30 -6.72 14.17 -8.42
C ALA A 30 -6.99 14.18 -9.95
N ALA A 31 -6.36 13.27 -10.69
CA ALA A 31 -6.49 13.16 -12.14
C ALA A 31 -7.89 12.73 -12.59
N THR A 32 -8.57 11.90 -11.81
CA THR A 32 -9.91 11.38 -12.11
C THR A 32 -11.03 12.12 -11.38
N GLY A 33 -10.71 13.19 -10.65
CA GLY A 33 -11.65 13.91 -9.80
C GLY A 33 -12.87 14.44 -10.53
N ASP A 34 -12.67 15.01 -11.73
CA ASP A 34 -13.75 15.55 -12.56
C ASP A 34 -14.71 14.47 -13.06
N TYR A 35 -14.21 13.25 -13.29
CA TYR A 35 -15.01 12.11 -13.75
C TYR A 35 -15.72 11.40 -12.59
N THR A 36 -15.06 11.26 -11.45
CA THR A 36 -15.54 10.47 -10.29
C THR A 36 -16.29 11.29 -9.24
N GLY A 37 -16.21 12.62 -9.32
CA GLY A 37 -16.68 13.56 -8.28
C GLY A 37 -15.84 13.51 -7.00
N ARG A 38 -14.68 12.82 -7.01
CA ARG A 38 -13.83 12.59 -5.85
C ARG A 38 -12.37 12.89 -6.17
N ALA A 39 -11.99 14.16 -6.08
CA ALA A 39 -10.63 14.61 -6.36
C ALA A 39 -9.58 14.22 -5.29
N ARG A 40 -9.99 13.65 -4.15
CA ARG A 40 -9.10 13.31 -3.02
C ARG A 40 -9.55 12.07 -2.28
N VAL A 41 -8.59 11.27 -1.82
CA VAL A 41 -8.83 10.13 -0.94
C VAL A 41 -9.36 10.62 0.42
N ASN A 42 -10.31 9.89 1.01
CA ASN A 42 -10.73 10.15 2.38
C ASN A 42 -9.52 9.98 3.34
N PRO A 43 -9.22 10.94 4.22
CA PRO A 43 -8.05 10.87 5.10
C PRO A 43 -7.98 9.61 5.98
N LEU A 44 -9.12 9.09 6.43
CA LEU A 44 -9.17 7.86 7.25
C LEU A 44 -8.80 6.61 6.43
N ILE A 45 -9.23 6.54 5.16
CA ILE A 45 -8.86 5.46 4.24
C ILE A 45 -7.36 5.53 3.95
N ARG A 46 -6.86 6.71 3.61
CA ARG A 46 -5.43 6.93 3.32
C ARG A 46 -4.56 6.54 4.53
N LEU A 47 -5.00 6.87 5.74
CA LEU A 47 -4.31 6.50 6.98
C LEU A 47 -4.32 4.99 7.22
N ALA A 48 -5.45 4.31 6.95
CA ALA A 48 -5.53 2.86 7.08
C ALA A 48 -4.53 2.17 6.13
N MET A 49 -4.50 2.58 4.86
CA MET A 49 -3.53 2.08 3.87
C MET A 49 -2.08 2.34 4.27
N ALA A 50 -1.81 3.50 4.90
CA ALA A 50 -0.49 3.82 5.42
C ALA A 50 -0.07 2.99 6.65
N ARG A 51 -1.02 2.43 7.40
CA ARG A 51 -0.74 1.65 8.62
C ARG A 51 -0.64 0.15 8.37
N VAL A 52 -1.44 -0.40 7.46
CA VAL A 52 -1.50 -1.84 7.21
C VAL A 52 -0.27 -2.30 6.41
N PRO A 53 0.56 -3.21 6.94
CA PRO A 53 1.70 -3.73 6.22
C PRO A 53 1.28 -4.80 5.18
N ARG A 54 0.75 -4.36 4.03
CA ARG A 54 0.28 -5.24 2.93
C ARG A 54 1.24 -6.38 2.58
N HIS A 55 2.56 -6.16 2.63
CA HIS A 55 3.58 -7.18 2.36
C HIS A 55 3.54 -8.41 3.28
N LEU A 56 2.97 -8.31 4.49
CA LEU A 56 2.81 -9.46 5.39
C LEU A 56 1.67 -10.41 4.96
N PHE A 57 0.91 -10.05 3.93
CA PHE A 57 -0.23 -10.82 3.41
C PHE A 57 0.03 -11.34 1.98
N VAL A 58 1.27 -11.21 1.49
CA VAL A 58 1.71 -11.68 0.17
C VAL A 58 2.48 -12.99 0.33
N PRO A 59 2.38 -13.94 -0.64
CA PRO A 59 3.15 -15.17 -0.59
C PRO A 59 4.67 -14.93 -0.45
N PRO A 60 5.40 -15.83 0.23
CA PRO A 60 6.85 -15.74 0.34
C PRO A 60 7.54 -15.69 -1.02
N GLY A 61 8.45 -14.73 -1.19
CA GLY A 61 9.19 -14.50 -2.43
C GLY A 61 8.53 -13.51 -3.39
N GLU A 62 7.27 -13.11 -3.16
CA GLU A 62 6.54 -12.12 -3.99
C GLU A 62 6.32 -10.78 -3.27
N GLU A 63 6.78 -10.62 -2.03
CA GLU A 63 6.53 -9.43 -1.20
C GLU A 63 7.05 -8.14 -1.83
N PHE A 64 8.05 -8.24 -2.70
CA PHE A 64 8.59 -7.10 -3.45
C PHE A 64 7.55 -6.45 -4.39
N LEU A 65 6.50 -7.19 -4.78
CA LEU A 65 5.37 -6.72 -5.58
C LEU A 65 4.24 -6.11 -4.73
N ALA A 66 4.32 -6.21 -3.39
CA ALA A 66 3.19 -5.93 -2.49
C ALA A 66 2.61 -4.50 -2.56
N TYR A 67 3.36 -3.55 -3.10
CA TYR A 67 2.95 -2.15 -3.24
C TYR A 67 3.00 -1.66 -4.69
N GLU A 68 2.98 -2.57 -5.65
CA GLU A 68 2.74 -2.24 -7.04
C GLU A 68 1.23 -2.16 -7.31
N ASP A 69 0.83 -1.29 -8.23
CA ASP A 69 -0.58 -1.05 -8.58
C ASP A 69 -1.05 -2.02 -9.66
N HIS A 70 -1.09 -3.31 -9.31
CA HIS A 70 -1.62 -4.37 -10.17
C HIS A 70 -2.17 -5.53 -9.33
N ALA A 71 -2.99 -6.39 -9.96
CA ALA A 71 -3.52 -7.58 -9.32
C ALA A 71 -2.40 -8.61 -9.05
N LEU A 72 -2.26 -9.04 -7.80
CA LEU A 72 -1.25 -9.98 -7.35
C LEU A 72 -1.89 -11.29 -6.90
N ALA A 73 -1.39 -12.43 -7.37
CA ALA A 73 -1.89 -13.73 -6.95
C ALA A 73 -1.48 -14.04 -5.49
N ILE A 74 -2.37 -14.65 -4.73
CA ILE A 74 -2.10 -15.03 -3.32
C ILE A 74 -2.32 -16.53 -3.04
N GLY A 75 -2.45 -17.32 -4.10
CA GLY A 75 -2.70 -18.76 -4.04
C GLY A 75 -4.18 -19.13 -4.11
N TYR A 76 -4.46 -20.43 -4.24
CA TYR A 76 -5.83 -20.99 -4.33
C TYR A 76 -6.71 -20.38 -5.43
N GLY A 77 -6.10 -19.93 -6.53
CA GLY A 77 -6.80 -19.23 -7.61
C GLY A 77 -7.37 -17.86 -7.22
N GLN A 78 -6.88 -17.26 -6.13
CA GLN A 78 -7.29 -15.94 -5.65
C GLN A 78 -6.24 -14.87 -5.94
N THR A 79 -6.71 -13.63 -6.08
CA THR A 79 -5.88 -12.44 -6.28
C THR A 79 -6.25 -11.35 -5.27
N ILE A 80 -5.28 -10.52 -4.90
CA ILE A 80 -5.50 -9.23 -4.25
C ILE A 80 -5.25 -8.14 -5.29
N SER A 81 -6.22 -7.25 -5.51
CA SER A 81 -6.08 -6.11 -6.41
C SER A 81 -6.00 -4.78 -5.67
#